data_AF-A0A8C2Q5E5-F1
#
_entry.id   AF-A0A8C2Q5E5-F1
#
_cell.length_a   1.000
_cell.length_b   1.000
_cell.length_c   1.000
_cell.angle_alpha   90.00
_cell.angle_beta   90.00
_cell.angle_gamma   90.00
#
_symmetry.space_group_name_H-M   'P 1'
#
loop_
_entity.id
_entity.type
_entity.pdbx_description
1 polymer ?
#
loop_
_entity_poly.entity_id
_entity_poly.type
_entity_poly.pdbx_seq_one_letter_code
_entity_poly.pdbx_strand_id
1 'polypeptide(L)'
;MAPTSTGSVISREQLPLTNKLRKPIVEKIRRERINSSTEKLKSLLGQEFLKQQPDSRQEKADILEMTLDFLRLQQRSQNPSACSSTAARDGRSRCVQEAVNFLSQCPVQTESHRRLLKHFLHTQPYTENNTRAPPQISSPAAQSSSKEQTLVLWRPW
;
A
#
# COMPACT_ATOMS: atom_id res chain seq x y z
N MET A 1 -17.31 66.47 3.26
CA MET A 1 -17.46 65.47 2.17
C MET A 1 -16.83 64.17 2.65
N ALA A 2 -17.64 63.20 3.09
CA ALA A 2 -17.19 61.87 3.51
C ALA A 2 -17.93 60.83 2.66
N PRO A 3 -17.29 59.76 2.16
CA PRO A 3 -17.98 58.78 1.32
C PRO A 3 -18.75 57.78 2.20
N THR A 4 -20.02 57.61 1.90
CA THR A 4 -20.90 56.59 2.47
C THR A 4 -20.48 55.21 1.96
N SER A 5 -19.92 54.38 2.83
CA SER A 5 -19.70 52.96 2.58
C SER A 5 -21.07 52.27 2.52
N THR A 6 -21.54 52.00 1.30
CA THR A 6 -22.72 51.18 1.06
C THR A 6 -22.31 49.72 1.30
N GLY A 7 -22.54 49.24 2.53
CA GLY A 7 -22.36 47.85 2.89
C GLY A 7 -23.31 46.96 2.08
N SER A 8 -22.75 46.09 1.25
CA SER A 8 -23.48 45.01 0.58
C SER A 8 -24.00 44.04 1.64
N VAL A 9 -25.30 44.11 1.91
CA VAL A 9 -26.01 43.10 2.71
C VAL A 9 -26.08 41.83 1.86
N ILE A 10 -25.09 40.96 2.00
CA ILE A 10 -25.17 39.60 1.46
C ILE A 10 -26.24 38.88 2.28
N SER A 11 -27.45 38.84 1.74
CA SER A 11 -28.60 38.20 2.38
C SER A 11 -28.29 36.74 2.70
N ARG A 12 -28.50 36.36 3.97
CA ARG A 12 -28.35 35.00 4.52
C ARG A 12 -29.27 33.97 3.86
N GLU A 13 -30.19 34.40 2.99
CA GLU A 13 -31.14 33.57 2.26
C GLU A 13 -30.55 32.91 0.99
N GLN A 14 -29.35 33.31 0.54
CA GLN A 14 -28.68 32.68 -0.62
C GLN A 14 -28.01 31.33 -0.26
N LEU A 15 -27.73 31.06 1.01
CA LEU A 15 -27.01 29.87 1.47
C LEU A 15 -27.80 28.54 1.32
N PRO A 16 -29.11 28.48 1.58
CA PRO A 16 -29.89 27.25 1.39
C PRO A 16 -30.06 26.86 -0.09
N LEU A 17 -30.26 27.84 -0.98
CA LEU A 17 -30.45 27.62 -2.42
C LEU A 17 -29.15 27.14 -3.09
N THR A 18 -28.02 27.72 -2.71
CA THR A 18 -26.70 27.28 -3.22
C THR A 18 -26.33 25.89 -2.72
N ASN A 19 -26.77 25.45 -1.53
CA ASN A 19 -26.57 24.07 -1.07
C ASN A 19 -27.48 23.06 -1.80
N LYS A 20 -28.73 23.45 -2.09
CA LYS A 20 -29.68 22.63 -2.87
C LYS A 20 -29.21 22.38 -4.30
N LEU A 21 -28.41 23.30 -4.88
CA LEU A 21 -27.82 23.14 -6.22
C LEU A 21 -26.40 22.56 -6.19
N ARG A 22 -25.59 22.85 -5.16
CA ARG A 22 -24.24 22.26 -5.03
C ARG A 22 -24.27 20.77 -4.73
N LYS A 23 -25.17 20.31 -3.86
CA LYS A 23 -25.33 18.87 -3.55
C LYS A 23 -25.55 17.99 -4.80
N PRO A 24 -26.50 18.29 -5.71
CA PRO A 24 -26.68 17.49 -6.92
C PRO A 24 -25.49 17.55 -7.88
N ILE A 25 -24.78 18.69 -7.96
CA ILE A 25 -23.56 18.81 -8.77
C ILE A 25 -22.43 17.92 -8.23
N VAL A 26 -22.17 17.98 -6.93
CA VAL A 26 -21.13 17.15 -6.28
C VAL A 26 -21.44 15.66 -6.42
N GLU A 27 -22.71 15.28 -6.22
CA GLU A 27 -23.14 13.88 -6.40
C GLU A 27 -23.00 13.43 -7.87
N LYS A 28 -23.31 14.30 -8.84
CA LYS A 28 -23.07 14.00 -10.27
C LYS A 28 -21.58 13.72 -10.53
N ILE A 29 -20.68 14.58 -10.05
CA ILE A 29 -19.22 14.38 -10.18
C ILE A 29 -18.78 13.08 -9.48
N ARG A 30 -19.32 12.77 -8.31
CA ARG A 30 -19.02 11.53 -7.59
C ARG A 30 -19.43 10.30 -8.41
N ARG A 31 -20.64 10.31 -8.99
CA ARG A 31 -21.14 9.24 -9.86
C ARG A 31 -20.31 9.09 -11.12
N GLU A 32 -19.93 10.19 -11.77
CA GLU A 32 -19.04 10.20 -12.93
C GLU A 32 -17.69 9.59 -12.60
N ARG A 33 -17.11 9.93 -11.44
CA ARG A 33 -15.85 9.34 -10.97
C ARG A 33 -15.97 7.83 -10.78
N ILE A 34 -17.04 7.34 -10.14
CA ILE A 34 -17.29 5.91 -9.93
C ILE A 34 -17.45 5.17 -11.26
N ASN A 35 -18.21 5.75 -12.19
CA ASN A 35 -18.38 5.16 -13.52
C ASN A 35 -17.05 5.10 -14.27
N SER A 36 -16.27 6.19 -14.25
CA SER A 36 -14.94 6.22 -14.87
C SER A 36 -14.00 5.18 -14.28
N SER A 37 -13.95 5.00 -12.95
CA SER A 37 -13.12 3.97 -12.35
C SER A 37 -13.60 2.56 -12.69
N THR A 38 -14.91 2.34 -12.82
CA THR A 38 -15.47 1.03 -13.22
C THR A 38 -15.06 0.67 -14.65
N GLU A 39 -15.12 1.62 -15.59
CA GLU A 39 -14.66 1.40 -16.97
C GLU A 39 -13.13 1.18 -17.05
N LYS A 40 -12.35 1.86 -16.19
CA LYS A 40 -10.91 1.59 -16.08
C LYS A 40 -10.63 0.16 -15.60
N LEU A 41 -11.36 -0.33 -14.59
CA LEU A 41 -11.23 -1.72 -14.13
C LEU A 41 -11.55 -2.71 -15.25
N LYS A 42 -12.63 -2.46 -15.99
CA LYS A 42 -13.01 -3.26 -17.16
C LYS A 42 -11.90 -3.35 -18.21
N SER A 43 -11.28 -2.21 -18.53
CA SER A 43 -10.15 -2.15 -19.49
C SER A 43 -8.92 -2.93 -19.00
N LEU A 44 -8.54 -2.76 -17.73
CA LEU A 44 -7.41 -3.48 -17.13
C LEU A 44 -7.61 -5.00 -17.09
N LEU A 45 -8.86 -5.44 -16.87
CA LEU A 45 -9.23 -6.85 -16.79
C LEU A 45 -9.66 -7.45 -18.13
N GLY A 46 -9.57 -6.70 -19.24
CA GLY A 46 -10.11 -7.12 -20.54
C GLY A 46 -9.63 -8.51 -20.98
N GLN A 47 -8.35 -8.84 -20.74
CA GLN A 47 -7.82 -10.17 -21.04
C GLN A 47 -8.45 -11.28 -20.19
N GLU A 48 -8.74 -11.01 -18.91
CA GLU A 48 -9.33 -12.00 -18.01
C GLU A 48 -10.80 -12.26 -18.35
N PHE A 49 -11.52 -11.22 -18.78
CA PHE A 49 -12.87 -11.40 -19.33
C PHE A 49 -12.91 -12.21 -20.62
N LEU A 50 -11.97 -11.97 -21.54
CA LEU A 50 -11.90 -12.73 -22.80
C LEU A 50 -11.66 -14.23 -22.55
N LYS A 51 -10.90 -14.58 -21.50
CA LYS A 51 -10.68 -15.99 -21.11
C LYS A 51 -11.94 -16.65 -20.55
N GLN A 52 -12.72 -15.91 -19.76
CA GLN A 52 -13.91 -16.48 -19.10
C GLN A 52 -15.15 -16.47 -20.00
N GLN A 53 -15.46 -15.32 -20.61
CA GLN A 53 -16.59 -15.17 -21.53
C GLN A 53 -16.27 -14.11 -22.60
N PRO A 54 -15.76 -14.51 -23.78
CA PRO A 54 -15.33 -13.58 -24.83
C PRO A 54 -16.47 -12.76 -25.44
N ASP A 55 -17.70 -13.29 -25.47
CA ASP A 55 -18.84 -12.66 -26.15
C ASP A 55 -19.88 -12.07 -25.18
N SER A 56 -19.58 -12.01 -23.89
CA SER A 56 -20.53 -11.55 -22.88
C SER A 56 -20.40 -10.07 -22.56
N ARG A 57 -21.55 -9.40 -22.46
CA ARG A 57 -21.63 -8.02 -22.01
C ARG A 57 -21.41 -8.00 -20.51
N GLN A 58 -20.24 -7.54 -20.08
CA GLN A 58 -19.91 -7.41 -18.66
C GLN A 58 -20.79 -6.37 -17.97
N GLU A 59 -21.62 -6.82 -17.04
CA GLU A 59 -22.35 -5.96 -16.13
C GLU A 59 -21.44 -5.39 -15.05
N LYS A 60 -21.91 -4.37 -14.33
CA LYS A 60 -21.10 -3.76 -13.26
C LYS A 60 -20.77 -4.74 -12.13
N ALA A 61 -21.66 -5.68 -11.84
CA ALA A 61 -21.42 -6.71 -10.83
C ALA A 61 -20.27 -7.62 -11.27
N ASP A 62 -20.31 -8.13 -12.50
CA ASP A 62 -19.26 -8.97 -13.10
C ASP A 62 -17.90 -8.25 -13.10
N ILE A 63 -17.88 -6.96 -13.44
CA ILE A 63 -16.66 -6.14 -13.41
C ILE A 63 -16.02 -6.15 -12.02
N LEU A 64 -16.83 -5.96 -10.98
CA LEU A 64 -16.34 -5.90 -9.60
C LEU A 64 -15.96 -7.29 -9.06
N GLU A 65 -16.73 -8.33 -9.39
CA GLU A 65 -16.43 -9.70 -8.98
C GLU A 65 -15.12 -10.19 -9.58
N MET A 66 -14.93 -10.03 -10.90
CA MET A 66 -13.67 -10.34 -11.57
C MET A 66 -12.50 -9.56 -10.97
N THR A 67 -12.71 -8.28 -10.63
CA THR A 67 -11.67 -7.47 -9.96
C THR A 67 -11.28 -8.08 -8.62
N LEU A 68 -12.24 -8.53 -7.81
CA LEU A 68 -11.97 -9.13 -6.52
C LEU A 68 -11.19 -10.44 -6.67
N ASP A 69 -11.59 -11.29 -7.60
CA ASP A 69 -10.92 -12.56 -7.82
C ASP A 69 -9.51 -12.38 -8.38
N PHE A 70 -9.33 -11.43 -9.30
CA PHE A 70 -8.01 -11.03 -9.78
C PHE A 70 -7.11 -10.55 -8.64
N LEU A 71 -7.61 -9.68 -7.76
CA LEU A 71 -6.83 -9.18 -6.62
C LEU A 71 -6.53 -10.27 -5.59
N ARG A 72 -7.46 -11.18 -5.32
CA ARG A 72 -7.24 -12.35 -4.44
C ARG A 72 -6.16 -13.27 -5.00
N LEU A 73 -6.21 -13.53 -6.31
CA LEU A 73 -5.19 -14.32 -6.98
C LEU A 73 -3.82 -13.63 -6.90
N GLN A 74 -3.77 -12.33 -7.21
CA GLN A 74 -2.54 -11.55 -7.08
C GLN A 74 -1.99 -11.55 -5.66
N GLN A 75 -2.84 -11.41 -4.64
CA GLN A 75 -2.43 -11.46 -3.23
C GLN A 75 -1.95 -12.86 -2.82
N ARG A 76 -2.45 -13.94 -3.43
CA ARG A 76 -1.95 -15.28 -3.16
C ARG A 76 -0.61 -15.54 -3.84
N SER A 77 -0.41 -15.02 -5.06
CA SER A 77 0.86 -15.11 -5.79
C SER A 77 1.94 -14.20 -5.20
N GLN A 78 1.56 -13.00 -4.76
CA GLN A 78 2.39 -12.06 -4.03
C GLN A 78 2.28 -12.39 -2.55
N ASN A 79 3.13 -13.31 -2.04
CA ASN A 79 3.22 -13.64 -0.62
C ASN A 79 2.85 -12.43 0.28
N PRO A 80 1.72 -12.42 1.00
CA PRO A 80 1.24 -11.25 1.76
C PRO A 80 2.20 -10.86 2.91
N SER A 81 3.20 -11.70 3.16
CA SER A 81 4.34 -11.44 4.04
C SER A 81 5.40 -10.51 3.42
N ALA A 82 5.29 -10.08 2.17
CA ALA A 82 6.41 -9.49 1.41
C ALA A 82 6.56 -7.97 1.45
N CYS A 83 5.63 -7.21 2.03
CA CYS A 83 5.76 -5.75 2.04
C CYS A 83 6.16 -5.15 3.39
N SER A 84 5.83 -5.79 4.52
CA SER A 84 6.35 -5.41 5.85
C SER A 84 7.10 -6.54 6.53
N SER A 85 6.71 -7.79 6.29
CA SER A 85 7.32 -8.93 6.97
C SER A 85 8.59 -9.44 6.29
N THR A 86 8.87 -9.19 5.01
CA THR A 86 10.18 -9.53 4.41
C THR A 86 11.24 -8.58 4.90
N ALA A 87 11.06 -7.26 4.84
CA ALA A 87 12.03 -6.31 5.36
C ALA A 87 12.35 -6.55 6.85
N ALA A 88 11.33 -6.86 7.67
CA ALA A 88 11.52 -7.21 9.08
C ALA A 88 12.17 -8.60 9.27
N ARG A 89 11.81 -9.61 8.47
CA ARG A 89 12.44 -10.94 8.49
C ARG A 89 13.89 -10.89 8.02
N ASP A 90 14.18 -10.11 6.98
CA ASP A 90 15.50 -9.87 6.42
C ASP A 90 16.37 -9.12 7.42
N GLY A 91 15.82 -8.09 8.08
CA GLY A 91 16.50 -7.38 9.17
C GLY A 91 16.84 -8.28 10.35
N ARG A 92 15.90 -9.14 10.78
CA ARG A 92 16.14 -10.15 11.82
C ARG A 92 17.21 -11.15 11.38
N SER A 93 17.14 -11.68 10.15
CA SER A 93 18.12 -12.65 9.63
C SER A 93 19.53 -12.06 9.60
N ARG A 94 19.67 -10.82 9.10
CA ARG A 94 20.95 -10.08 9.08
C ARG A 94 21.50 -9.88 10.48
N CYS A 95 20.67 -9.42 11.42
CA CYS A 95 21.07 -9.23 12.82
C CYS A 95 21.54 -10.53 13.47
N VAL A 96 20.81 -11.64 13.27
CA VAL A 96 21.20 -12.96 13.80
C VAL A 96 22.50 -13.45 13.15
N GLN A 97 22.67 -13.24 11.84
CA GLN A 97 23.89 -13.62 11.12
C GLN A 97 25.11 -12.85 11.62
N GLU A 98 24.97 -11.54 11.86
CA GLU A 98 26.02 -10.71 12.44
C GLU A 98 26.35 -11.12 13.87
N ALA A 99 25.35 -11.42 14.70
CA ALA A 99 25.55 -11.93 16.05
C ALA A 99 26.32 -13.25 16.05
N VAL A 100 25.95 -14.20 15.18
CA VAL A 100 26.68 -15.47 15.01
C VAL A 100 28.12 -15.24 14.56
N ASN A 101 28.34 -14.33 13.60
CA ASN A 101 29.67 -14.02 13.09
C ASN A 101 30.58 -13.41 14.18
N PHE A 102 30.05 -12.45 14.95
CA PHE A 102 30.77 -11.82 16.05
C PHE A 102 31.13 -12.84 17.15
N LEU A 103 30.14 -13.63 17.57
CA LEU A 103 30.32 -14.66 18.59
C LEU A 103 31.36 -15.70 18.14
N SER A 104 31.36 -16.13 16.88
CA SER A 104 32.32 -17.11 16.36
C SER A 104 33.78 -16.63 16.35
N GLN A 105 34.01 -15.32 16.35
CA GLN A 105 35.35 -14.71 16.36
C GLN A 105 35.88 -14.43 17.77
N CYS A 106 35.05 -14.64 18.81
CA CYS A 106 35.47 -14.40 20.18
C CYS A 106 36.46 -15.50 20.65
N PRO A 107 37.65 -15.14 21.16
CA PRO A 107 38.64 -16.12 21.61
C PRO A 107 38.25 -16.81 22.94
N VAL A 108 37.29 -16.25 23.69
CA VAL A 108 36.86 -16.77 25.00
C VAL A 108 35.50 -17.46 24.86
N GLN A 109 35.50 -18.79 24.95
CA GLN A 109 34.31 -19.64 24.84
C GLN A 109 33.77 -20.06 26.21
N THR A 110 33.04 -19.17 26.88
CA THR A 110 32.31 -19.56 28.10
C THR A 110 31.11 -20.45 27.75
N GLU A 111 30.58 -21.19 28.74
CA GLU A 111 29.38 -22.01 28.52
C GLU A 111 28.15 -21.16 28.14
N SER A 112 28.03 -19.94 28.66
CA SER A 112 26.98 -18.99 28.26
C SER A 112 27.11 -18.60 26.79
N HIS A 113 28.35 -18.36 26.31
CA HIS A 113 28.61 -18.09 24.91
C HIS A 113 28.19 -19.26 24.01
N ARG A 114 28.58 -20.49 24.36
CA ARG A 114 28.21 -21.69 23.59
C ARG A 114 26.69 -21.89 23.51
N ARG A 115 25.98 -21.64 24.61
CA ARG A 115 24.50 -21.69 24.65
C ARG A 115 23.85 -20.61 23.78
N LEU A 116 24.39 -19.40 23.78
CA LEU A 116 23.89 -18.29 22.99
C LEU A 116 24.09 -18.53 21.48
N LEU A 117 25.29 -18.98 21.08
CA LEU A 117 25.58 -19.33 19.69
C LEU A 117 24.67 -20.46 19.19
N LYS A 118 24.51 -21.52 20.00
CA LYS A 118 23.57 -22.61 19.69
C LYS A 118 22.14 -22.11 19.53
N HIS A 119 21.70 -21.18 20.37
CA HIS A 119 20.36 -20.59 20.25
C HIS A 119 20.20 -19.90 18.90
N PHE A 120 21.07 -18.95 18.55
CA PHE A 120 20.96 -18.22 17.28
C PHE A 120 20.98 -19.11 16.03
N LEU A 121 21.74 -20.20 16.04
CA LEU A 121 21.76 -21.17 14.95
C LEU A 121 20.45 -21.96 14.81
N HIS A 122 19.74 -22.23 15.91
CA HIS A 122 18.43 -22.90 15.89
C HIS A 122 17.27 -21.94 15.59
N THR A 123 17.40 -20.66 15.91
CA THR A 123 16.36 -19.64 15.66
C THR A 123 16.35 -19.14 14.22
N GLN A 124 17.32 -19.55 13.39
CA GLN A 124 17.28 -19.25 11.96
C GLN A 124 16.17 -20.07 11.29
N PRO A 125 15.20 -19.42 10.60
CA PRO A 125 14.28 -20.16 9.75
C PRO A 125 15.09 -20.87 8.68
N TYR A 126 14.87 -22.18 8.53
CA TYR A 126 15.44 -22.99 7.45
C TYR A 126 15.14 -22.32 6.11
N THR A 127 16.10 -21.57 5.57
CA THR A 127 16.04 -21.08 4.20
C THR A 127 16.48 -22.24 3.32
N GLU A 128 15.53 -22.89 2.64
CA GLU A 128 15.87 -23.69 1.48
C GLU A 128 16.65 -22.82 0.49
N ASN A 129 17.95 -23.10 0.43
CA ASN A 129 18.86 -23.14 -0.71
C ASN A 129 18.78 -22.07 -1.83
N ASN A 130 19.99 -21.64 -2.19
CA ASN A 130 20.41 -21.06 -3.48
C ASN A 130 20.03 -19.61 -3.80
N THR A 131 20.97 -18.69 -3.50
CA THR A 131 21.96 -18.23 -4.49
C THR A 131 22.91 -17.26 -3.80
N ARG A 132 24.18 -17.66 -3.73
CA ARG A 132 25.28 -16.86 -3.20
C ARG A 132 25.57 -15.71 -4.16
N ALA A 133 25.21 -14.49 -3.76
CA ALA A 133 25.81 -13.27 -4.30
C ALA A 133 26.33 -12.42 -3.12
N PRO A 134 27.59 -11.97 -3.14
CA PRO A 134 28.10 -11.11 -2.08
C PRO A 134 27.46 -9.70 -2.18
N PRO A 135 27.01 -9.09 -1.07
CA PRO A 135 26.55 -7.70 -1.13
C PRO A 135 27.77 -6.78 -1.23
N GLN A 136 27.93 -6.16 -2.40
CA GLN A 136 28.79 -5.00 -2.60
C GLN A 136 28.19 -3.83 -1.82
N ILE A 137 29.00 -3.22 -0.96
CA ILE A 137 28.69 -1.98 -0.25
C ILE A 137 28.67 -0.86 -1.29
N SER A 138 27.51 -0.24 -1.49
CA SER A 138 27.41 1.10 -2.09
C SER A 138 26.13 1.75 -1.60
N SER A 139 26.29 2.65 -0.62
CA SER A 139 25.27 3.62 -0.24
C SER A 139 25.12 4.66 -1.34
N PRO A 140 23.88 5.07 -1.65
CA PRO A 140 23.62 6.47 -1.93
C PRO A 140 22.71 7.04 -0.85
N ALA A 141 23.16 8.11 -0.22
CA ALA A 141 22.32 8.96 0.60
C ALA A 141 21.19 9.53 -0.28
N ALA A 142 19.96 9.05 -0.08
CA ALA A 142 18.77 9.66 -0.65
C ALA A 142 18.09 10.49 0.43
N GLN A 143 18.20 11.80 0.30
CA GLN A 143 17.39 12.77 1.03
C GLN A 143 15.92 12.53 0.68
N SER A 144 15.14 11.99 1.62
CA SER A 144 13.69 11.90 1.46
C SER A 144 13.06 13.15 2.05
N SER A 145 12.59 14.02 1.15
CA SER A 145 11.66 15.09 1.46
C SER A 145 10.36 14.47 1.95
N SER A 146 10.09 14.59 3.24
CA SER A 146 8.83 14.21 3.88
C SER A 146 7.68 15.00 3.27
N LYS A 147 7.01 14.43 2.27
CA LYS A 147 5.64 14.81 1.94
C LYS A 147 4.72 13.88 2.72
N GLU A 148 4.24 14.42 3.83
CA GLU A 148 3.20 13.87 4.68
C GLU A 148 1.97 13.53 3.82
N GLN A 149 1.90 12.28 3.35
CA GLN A 149 0.70 11.73 2.74
C GLN A 149 -0.28 11.50 3.88
N THR A 150 -1.10 12.51 4.14
CA THR A 150 -2.28 12.39 4.97
C THR A 150 -3.13 11.28 4.36
N LEU A 151 -3.14 10.12 5.01
CA LEU A 151 -4.06 9.03 4.70
C LEU A 151 -5.46 9.62 4.74
N VAL A 152 -6.06 9.83 3.57
CA VAL A 152 -7.41 10.37 3.44
C VAL A 152 -8.34 9.32 4.02
N LEU A 153 -8.62 9.46 5.31
CA LEU A 153 -9.55 8.62 6.06
C LEU A 153 -10.86 8.62 5.30
N TRP A 154 -11.19 7.50 4.69
CA TRP A 154 -12.45 7.31 3.98
C TRP A 154 -13.59 7.63 4.94
N ARG A 155 -14.34 8.69 4.66
CA ARG A 155 -15.59 8.99 5.37
C ARG A 155 -16.75 8.53 4.51
N PRO A 156 -17.57 7.57 4.97
CA PRO A 156 -18.86 7.30 4.35
C PRO A 156 -19.71 8.58 4.42
N TRP A 157 -20.41 8.85 3.32
CA TRP A 157 -21.43 9.91 3.25
C TRP A 157 -22.66 9.48 4.02
#